data_AF-A0A931HC00-F1
#
_entry.id   AF-A0A931HC00-F1
#
_cell.length_a   1.000
_cell.length_b   1.000
_cell.length_c   1.000
_cell.angle_alpha   90.00
_cell.angle_beta   90.00
_cell.angle_gamma   90.00
#
_symmetry.space_group_name_H-M   'P 1'
#
loop_
_entity.id
_entity.type
_entity.pdbx_description
1 polymer ?
#
loop_
_entity_poly.entity_id
_entity_poly.type
_entity_poly.pdbx_seq_one_letter_code
_entity_poly.pdbx_strand_id
1 'polypeptide(L)'
;MRLFLMVFGLLTLASCTSKEQRAADVLKADVANKMKDPESSRFSKLKFHLSMLCGEVNAKNSFGAYAGAEPFTASSVSAQLRSEAEAIDANLAGAKIADKSRFTRIFDSKWEQCQRGGVVVE
;
A
#
# COMPACT_ATOMS: atom_id res chain seq x y z
N MET A 1 -10.78 -47.78 -10.44
CA MET A 1 -11.30 -46.55 -11.07
C MET A 1 -11.76 -45.53 -10.01
N ARG A 2 -10.87 -45.15 -9.09
CA ARG A 2 -11.12 -44.18 -8.00
C ARG A 2 -9.98 -43.14 -7.93
N LEU A 3 -9.43 -42.78 -9.09
CA LEU A 3 -8.20 -41.98 -9.22
C LEU A 3 -8.42 -40.76 -10.14
N PHE A 4 -9.58 -40.11 -10.07
CA PHE A 4 -9.86 -38.92 -10.89
C PHE A 4 -10.55 -37.76 -10.13
N LEU A 5 -10.67 -37.83 -8.80
CA LEU A 5 -11.30 -36.77 -7.99
C LEU A 5 -10.30 -35.98 -7.13
N MET A 6 -9.06 -35.78 -7.60
CA MET A 6 -8.04 -35.00 -6.87
C MET A 6 -7.23 -34.04 -7.76
N VAL A 7 -7.79 -33.55 -8.88
CA VAL A 7 -7.04 -32.65 -9.80
C VAL A 7 -7.75 -31.32 -10.09
N PHE A 8 -8.95 -31.06 -9.54
CA PHE A 8 -9.72 -29.86 -9.87
C PHE A 8 -9.96 -28.94 -8.66
N GLY A 9 -8.93 -28.80 -7.81
CA GLY A 9 -8.85 -27.71 -6.84
C GLY A 9 -8.26 -26.49 -7.52
N LEU A 10 -9.10 -25.82 -8.31
CA LEU A 10 -8.85 -24.61 -9.08
C LEU A 10 -8.22 -23.52 -8.19
N LEU A 11 -6.88 -23.48 -8.10
CA LEU A 11 -6.15 -22.29 -7.66
C LEU A 11 -6.34 -21.24 -8.76
N THR A 12 -7.39 -20.45 -8.65
CA THR A 12 -7.51 -19.19 -9.41
C THR A 12 -6.52 -18.20 -8.80
N LEU A 13 -5.24 -18.38 -9.12
CA LEU A 13 -4.25 -17.31 -8.99
C LEU A 13 -4.69 -16.24 -9.98
N ALA A 14 -5.31 -15.17 -9.48
CA ALA A 14 -5.46 -13.94 -10.23
C ALA A 14 -4.05 -13.48 -10.60
N SER A 15 -3.60 -13.86 -11.79
CA SER A 15 -2.27 -13.53 -12.29
C SER A 15 -2.23 -12.03 -12.53
N CYS A 16 -1.42 -11.29 -11.78
CA CYS A 16 -1.09 -9.93 -12.16
C CYS A 16 -0.29 -9.95 -13.46
N THR A 17 -0.44 -8.92 -14.27
CA THR A 17 0.33 -8.78 -15.50
C THR A 17 1.74 -8.31 -15.18
N SER A 18 2.71 -8.68 -16.02
CA SER A 18 4.09 -8.19 -15.91
C SER A 18 4.20 -6.65 -15.94
N LYS A 19 3.21 -5.97 -16.53
CA LYS A 19 3.13 -4.51 -16.55
C LYS A 19 2.76 -3.93 -15.19
N GLU A 20 1.76 -4.49 -14.51
CA GLU A 20 1.35 -4.06 -13.17
C GLU A 20 2.47 -4.30 -12.16
N GLN A 21 3.14 -5.45 -12.25
CA GLN A 21 4.28 -5.77 -11.39
C GLN A 21 5.42 -4.75 -11.57
N ARG A 22 5.83 -4.45 -12.81
CA ARG A 22 6.87 -3.45 -13.07
C ARG A 22 6.49 -2.05 -12.57
N ALA A 23 5.23 -1.66 -12.74
CA ALA A 23 4.75 -0.39 -12.22
C ALA A 23 4.77 -0.37 -10.68
N ALA A 24 4.38 -1.47 -10.04
CA ALA A 24 4.45 -1.63 -8.59
C ALA A 24 5.90 -1.56 -8.09
N ASP A 25 6.86 -2.16 -8.79
CA ASP A 25 8.28 -2.12 -8.40
C ASP A 25 8.84 -0.69 -8.37
N VAL A 26 8.51 0.13 -9.36
CA VAL A 26 8.89 1.55 -9.38
C VAL A 26 8.27 2.30 -8.20
N LEU A 27 6.97 2.09 -7.96
CA LEU A 27 6.26 2.77 -6.88
C LEU A 27 6.70 2.30 -5.48
N LYS A 28 7.12 1.04 -5.32
CA LYS A 28 7.74 0.54 -4.08
C LYS A 28 9.02 1.31 -3.75
N ALA A 29 9.85 1.61 -4.75
CA ALA A 29 11.07 2.39 -4.54
C ALA A 29 10.75 3.80 -4.02
N ASP A 30 9.73 4.46 -4.59
CA ASP A 30 9.28 5.78 -4.11
C ASP A 30 8.81 5.75 -2.65
N VAL A 31 8.11 4.68 -2.25
CA VAL A 31 7.68 4.50 -0.86
C VAL A 31 8.86 4.18 0.06
N ALA A 32 9.78 3.31 -0.36
CA ALA A 32 10.98 2.96 0.40
C ALA A 32 11.85 4.19 0.68
N ASN A 33 11.97 5.11 -0.28
CA ASN A 33 12.72 6.36 -0.12
C ASN A 33 12.15 7.30 0.95
N LYS A 34 10.89 7.10 1.40
CA LYS A 34 10.32 7.83 2.52
C LYS A 34 10.69 7.24 3.88
N MET A 35 11.18 6.01 3.91
CA MET A 35 11.56 5.33 5.14
C MET A 35 12.89 5.86 5.69
N LYS A 36 13.10 5.71 7.00
CA LYS A 36 14.38 6.06 7.64
C LYS A 36 15.54 5.18 7.17
N ASP A 37 15.26 3.91 6.88
CA ASP A 37 16.20 2.94 6.31
C ASP A 37 15.54 2.29 5.09
N PRO A 38 15.69 2.89 3.88
CA PRO A 38 15.04 2.43 2.66
C PRO A 38 15.35 0.96 2.32
N GLU A 39 16.59 0.53 2.50
CA GLU A 39 17.05 -0.83 2.19
C GLU A 39 16.44 -1.89 3.11
N SER A 40 15.98 -1.49 4.30
CA SER A 40 15.29 -2.39 5.23
C SER A 40 13.79 -2.55 4.97
N SER A 41 13.25 -1.84 3.97
CA SER A 41 11.82 -1.78 3.68
C SER A 41 11.24 -3.17 3.36
N ARG A 42 10.16 -3.51 4.05
CA ARG A 42 9.38 -4.73 3.86
C ARG A 42 7.97 -4.33 3.48
N PHE A 43 7.50 -4.85 2.36
CA PHE A 43 6.17 -4.57 1.84
C PHE A 43 5.24 -5.75 2.05
N SER A 44 3.99 -5.48 2.38
CA SER A 44 2.93 -6.48 2.52
C SER A 44 1.58 -5.95 2.06
N LYS A 45 0.63 -6.86 1.81
CA LYS A 45 -0.73 -6.53 1.32
C LYS A 45 -0.70 -5.65 0.05
N LEU A 46 0.26 -5.90 -0.83
CA LEU A 46 0.42 -5.11 -2.04
C LEU A 46 -0.70 -5.39 -3.05
N LYS A 47 -1.32 -4.30 -3.50
CA LYS A 47 -2.39 -4.30 -4.48
C LYS A 47 -2.17 -3.19 -5.48
N PHE A 48 -2.34 -3.49 -6.76
CA PHE A 48 -2.28 -2.50 -7.83
C PHE A 48 -3.67 -2.28 -8.42
N HIS A 49 -4.11 -1.02 -8.47
CA HIS A 49 -5.43 -0.64 -8.97
C HIS A 49 -5.37 0.73 -9.65
N LEU A 50 -5.79 0.83 -10.91
CA LEU A 50 -5.91 2.10 -11.65
C LEU A 50 -4.65 3.00 -11.57
N SER A 51 -3.47 2.43 -11.76
CA SER A 51 -2.17 3.13 -11.66
C SER A 51 -1.77 3.60 -10.25
N MET A 52 -2.45 3.09 -9.23
CA MET A 52 -2.11 3.26 -7.83
C MET A 52 -1.65 1.93 -7.24
N LEU A 53 -0.53 1.96 -6.51
CA LEU A 53 -0.11 0.90 -5.62
C LEU A 53 -0.59 1.23 -4.20
N CYS A 54 -1.20 0.28 -3.51
CA CYS A 54 -1.48 0.38 -2.09
C CYS A 54 -0.97 -0.85 -1.36
N GLY A 55 -0.67 -0.70 -0.08
CA GLY A 55 -0.23 -1.80 0.76
C GLY A 55 0.20 -1.29 2.12
N GLU A 56 1.05 -2.07 2.77
CA GLU A 56 1.70 -1.73 4.02
C GLU A 56 3.22 -1.80 3.84
N VAL A 57 3.94 -0.88 4.45
CA VAL A 57 5.40 -0.82 4.46
C VAL A 57 5.90 -0.81 5.90
N ASN A 58 6.98 -1.54 6.19
CA ASN A 58 7.66 -1.50 7.47
C ASN A 58 9.17 -1.39 7.24
N ALA A 59 9.84 -0.53 7.99
CA ALA A 59 11.27 -0.31 7.88
C ALA A 59 11.89 -0.10 9.27
N LYS A 60 13.21 -0.27 9.36
CA LYS A 60 13.95 0.03 10.59
C LYS A 60 13.94 1.52 10.86
N ASN A 61 13.75 1.88 12.12
CA ASN A 61 13.94 3.23 12.62
C ASN A 61 15.43 3.50 12.92
N SER A 62 15.74 4.69 13.44
CA SER A 62 17.12 5.08 13.80
C SER A 62 17.76 4.23 14.91
N PHE A 63 16.99 3.39 15.60
CA PHE A 63 17.48 2.43 16.59
C PHE A 63 17.68 1.02 15.99
N GLY A 64 17.48 0.85 14.69
CA GLY A 64 17.64 -0.43 13.99
C GLY A 64 16.47 -1.40 14.16
N ALA A 65 15.36 -0.97 14.78
CA ALA A 65 14.19 -1.80 15.06
C ALA A 65 13.02 -1.48 14.11
N TYR A 66 12.22 -2.49 13.79
CA TYR A 66 10.98 -2.33 13.02
C TYR A 66 9.86 -1.81 13.95
N ALA A 67 9.27 -0.66 13.62
CA ALA A 67 8.28 0.01 14.46
C ALA A 67 6.83 -0.48 14.25
N GLY A 68 6.57 -1.13 13.10
CA GLY A 68 5.23 -1.58 12.73
C GLY A 68 4.94 -1.33 11.26
N ALA A 69 4.03 -2.11 10.70
CA ALA A 69 3.62 -1.94 9.32
C ALA A 69 2.68 -0.73 9.20
N GLU A 70 2.97 0.17 8.27
CA GLU A 70 2.25 1.39 8.02
C GLU A 70 1.57 1.35 6.64
N PRO A 71 0.26 1.65 6.54
CA PRO A 71 -0.42 1.74 5.26
C PRO A 71 0.15 2.86 4.37
N PHE A 72 0.23 2.59 3.08
CA PHE A 72 0.63 3.59 2.07
C PHE A 72 -0.24 3.53 0.81
N THR A 73 -0.24 4.65 0.08
CA THR A 73 -0.71 4.71 -1.32
C THR A 73 0.35 5.37 -2.18
N ALA A 74 0.58 4.89 -3.39
CA ALA A 74 1.58 5.40 -4.30
C ALA A 74 1.06 5.42 -5.74
N SER A 75 1.52 6.40 -6.51
CA SER A 75 1.19 6.64 -7.91
C SER A 75 2.36 7.36 -8.56
N SER A 76 2.35 7.53 -9.88
CA SER A 76 3.43 8.22 -10.59
C SER A 76 3.69 9.67 -10.14
N VAL A 77 2.76 10.28 -9.39
CA VAL A 77 2.85 11.67 -8.93
C VAL A 77 3.08 11.82 -7.44
N SER A 78 2.79 10.78 -6.65
CA SER A 78 2.95 10.85 -5.19
C SER A 78 2.99 9.47 -4.57
N ALA A 79 3.84 9.32 -3.56
CA ALA A 79 3.74 8.30 -2.52
C ALA A 79 3.27 9.00 -1.24
N GLN A 80 2.35 8.39 -0.50
CA GLN A 80 1.76 8.93 0.72
C GLN A 80 1.69 7.84 1.78
N LEU A 81 2.17 8.16 2.97
CA LEU A 81 2.02 7.30 4.15
C LEU A 81 0.83 7.76 4.99
N ARG A 82 0.21 6.83 5.72
CA ARG A 82 -0.94 7.17 6.57
C ARG A 82 -0.58 8.19 7.66
N SER A 83 0.62 8.09 8.26
CA SER A 83 1.11 9.04 9.26
C SER A 83 1.32 10.45 8.71
N GLU A 84 1.62 10.59 7.40
CA GLU A 84 1.68 11.90 6.75
C GLU A 84 0.30 12.54 6.70
N ALA A 85 -0.74 11.76 6.39
CA ALA A 85 -2.13 12.24 6.44
C ALA A 85 -2.55 12.62 7.87
N GLU A 86 -2.14 11.84 8.87
CA GLU A 86 -2.36 12.16 10.30
C GLU A 86 -1.66 13.45 10.72
N ALA A 87 -0.42 13.66 10.30
CA ALA A 87 0.34 14.88 10.59
C ALA A 87 -0.32 16.12 9.97
N ILE A 88 -0.84 16.01 8.74
CA ILE A 88 -1.59 17.09 8.09
C ILE A 88 -2.88 17.38 8.86
N ASP A 89 -3.64 16.34 9.23
CA ASP A 89 -4.86 16.50 10.03
C ASP A 89 -4.58 17.17 11.37
N ALA A 90 -3.48 16.80 12.04
CA ALA A 90 -3.04 17.40 13.30
C ALA A 90 -2.68 18.88 13.14
N ASN A 91 -1.98 19.26 12.06
CA ASN A 91 -1.61 20.65 11.79
C ASN A 91 -2.81 21.54 11.44
N LEU A 92 -3.90 20.96 10.92
CA LEU A 92 -5.13 21.67 10.58
C LEU A 92 -6.18 21.64 11.70
N ALA A 93 -5.91 20.94 12.81
CA ALA A 93 -6.80 20.86 13.95
C ALA A 93 -7.03 22.28 14.52
N GLY A 94 -8.26 22.79 14.37
CA GLY A 94 -8.65 24.13 14.82
C GLY A 94 -8.94 25.13 13.69
N ALA A 95 -8.61 24.81 12.44
CA ALA A 95 -9.13 25.56 11.30
C ALA A 95 -10.65 25.30 11.18
N LYS A 96 -11.47 26.35 11.04
CA LYS A 96 -12.94 26.23 10.83
C LYS A 96 -13.35 25.50 9.52
N ILE A 97 -12.38 24.95 8.79
CA ILE A 97 -12.51 24.17 7.55
C ILE A 97 -12.28 22.66 7.80
N ALA A 98 -11.79 22.27 8.99
CA ALA A 98 -11.25 20.94 9.28
C ALA A 98 -12.26 19.76 9.29
N ASP A 99 -13.57 20.02 9.25
CA ASP A 99 -14.57 18.96 9.37
C ASP A 99 -14.79 18.16 8.07
N LYS A 100 -14.62 18.80 6.90
CA LYS A 100 -14.84 18.15 5.59
C LYS A 100 -13.57 17.64 4.90
N SER A 101 -12.39 18.00 5.40
CA SER A 101 -11.10 17.76 4.73
C SER A 101 -10.18 16.82 5.49
N ARG A 102 -10.71 15.89 6.30
CA ARG A 102 -9.88 14.96 7.07
C ARG A 102 -9.10 14.05 6.11
N PHE A 103 -7.80 14.33 5.95
CA PHE A 103 -6.90 13.68 5.01
C PHE A 103 -6.79 12.18 5.30
N THR A 104 -6.84 11.77 6.57
CA THR A 104 -6.88 10.36 6.95
C THR A 104 -8.10 9.64 6.37
N ARG A 105 -9.30 10.25 6.36
CA ARG A 105 -10.49 9.64 5.73
C ARG A 105 -10.33 9.49 4.22
N ILE A 106 -9.74 10.48 3.55
CA ILE A 106 -9.49 10.42 2.11
C ILE A 106 -8.47 9.33 1.80
N PHE A 107 -7.40 9.26 2.61
CA PHE A 107 -6.39 8.22 2.52
C PHE A 107 -7.01 6.83 2.71
N ASP A 108 -7.73 6.62 3.82
CA ASP A 108 -8.33 5.33 4.19
C ASP A 108 -9.31 4.88 3.09
N SER A 109 -10.16 5.77 2.58
CA SER A 109 -11.08 5.46 1.48
C SER A 109 -10.36 5.03 0.20
N LYS A 110 -9.26 5.69 -0.17
CA LYS A 110 -8.47 5.32 -1.36
C LYS A 110 -7.77 3.99 -1.17
N TRP A 111 -7.16 3.81 0.00
CA TRP A 111 -6.46 2.58 0.36
C TRP A 111 -7.44 1.39 0.33
N GLU A 112 -8.61 1.49 0.96
CA GLU A 112 -9.64 0.45 0.95
C GLU A 112 -10.17 0.15 -0.46
N GLN A 113 -10.39 1.17 -1.28
CA GLN A 113 -10.83 0.98 -2.67
C GLN A 113 -9.79 0.20 -3.47
N CYS A 114 -8.51 0.56 -3.33
CA CYS A 114 -7.42 -0.15 -3.97
C CYS A 114 -7.27 -1.58 -3.43
N GLN A 115 -7.40 -1.81 -2.12
CA GLN A 115 -7.33 -3.15 -1.53
C GLN A 115 -8.45 -4.08 -2.01
N ARG A 116 -9.67 -3.56 -2.14
CA ARG A 116 -10.84 -4.33 -2.61
C ARG A 116 -10.82 -4.58 -4.11
N GLY A 117 -10.40 -3.60 -4.90
CA GLY A 117 -10.47 -3.64 -6.36
C GLY A 117 -9.16 -3.99 -7.08
N GLY A 118 -8.05 -4.09 -6.36
CA GLY A 118 -6.73 -4.29 -6.93
C GLY A 118 -6.34 -5.74 -7.17
N VAL A 119 -5.44 -5.94 -8.13
CA VAL A 119 -4.74 -7.21 -8.34
C VAL A 119 -3.59 -7.34 -7.34
N VAL A 120 -3.31 -8.56 -6.88
CA VAL A 120 -2.17 -8.82 -5.98
C VAL A 120 -0.87 -8.68 -6.76
N VAL A 121 0.09 -7.94 -6.22
CA VAL A 121 1.44 -7.82 -6.75
C VAL A 121 2.45 -8.20 -5.67
N GLU A 122 3.69 -8.47 -6.07
CA GLU A 122 4.81 -8.81 -5.18
C GLU A 122 5.70 -7.60 -4.91
#